data_AF-A0A840I610-F1
#
_entry.id   AF-A0A840I610-F1
#
_cell.length_a   1.000
_cell.length_b   1.000
_cell.length_c   1.000
_cell.angle_alpha   90.00
_cell.angle_beta   90.00
_cell.angle_gamma   90.00
#
_symmetry.space_group_name_H-M   'P 1'
#
loop_
_entity.id
_entity.type
_entity.pdbx_description
1 polymer ?
#
loop_
_entity_poly.entity_id
_entity_poly.type
_entity_poly.pdbx_seq_one_letter_code
_entity_poly.pdbx_strand_id
1 'polypeptide(L)'
;MSGLVLNLRPYEKVVIGGIVLQNGKRRSSLRVVDERAGVLRLSEALHPDQATTPLTRAYYVAQTIVSGDSEEPIAAPVLARLLDDALSGFKGFPFHAEIVAAREALERASYYRVMKHFRPLLIKEAAILADPRVKLPKGETRKLRLATLTATFAVTRR
;
A
#
# COMPACT_ATOMS: atom_id res chain seq x y z
N MET A 1 -3.88 -18.67 -19.82
CA MET A 1 -3.14 -17.61 -20.54
C MET A 1 -3.74 -16.23 -20.25
N SER A 2 -3.75 -15.79 -18.98
CA SER A 2 -4.38 -14.54 -18.54
C SER A 2 -3.33 -13.50 -18.16
N GLY A 3 -2.56 -12.99 -19.13
CA GLY A 3 -1.65 -11.86 -18.88
C GLY A 3 -2.39 -10.60 -18.40
N LEU A 4 -1.77 -9.84 -17.50
CA LEU A 4 -2.30 -8.57 -16.98
C LEU A 4 -2.21 -7.48 -18.04
N VAL A 5 -3.32 -6.79 -18.34
CA VAL A 5 -3.36 -5.69 -19.32
C VAL A 5 -3.41 -4.34 -18.60
N LEU A 6 -2.42 -3.50 -18.86
CA LEU A 6 -2.29 -2.15 -18.29
C LEU A 6 -2.62 -1.12 -19.37
N ASN A 7 -3.70 -0.38 -19.16
CA ASN A 7 -3.99 0.81 -19.97
C ASN A 7 -3.27 2.01 -19.37
N LEU A 8 -2.30 2.56 -20.10
CA LEU A 8 -1.46 3.68 -19.70
C LEU A 8 -1.93 4.97 -20.37
N ARG A 9 -2.15 6.01 -19.57
CA ARG A 9 -2.41 7.39 -20.03
C ARG A 9 -1.13 8.02 -20.58
N PRO A 10 -1.22 9.08 -21.38
CA PRO A 10 -0.04 9.84 -21.79
C PRO A 10 0.84 10.21 -20.59
N TYR A 11 2.14 9.96 -20.71
CA TYR A 11 3.13 10.25 -19.64
C TYR A 11 2.94 9.50 -18.31
N GLU A 12 2.03 8.52 -18.24
CA GLU A 12 1.87 7.68 -17.05
C GLU A 12 3.12 6.82 -16.82
N LYS A 13 3.51 6.68 -15.55
CA LYS A 13 4.69 5.92 -15.12
C LYS A 13 4.30 4.68 -14.34
N VAL A 14 4.94 3.56 -14.68
CA VAL A 14 4.78 2.27 -14.02
C VAL A 14 6.14 1.65 -13.73
N VAL A 15 6.22 0.87 -12.66
CA VAL A 15 7.38 0.07 -12.28
C VAL A 15 7.05 -1.38 -12.59
N ILE A 16 7.96 -2.06 -13.29
CA ILE A 16 7.88 -3.50 -13.54
C ILE A 16 9.23 -4.11 -13.14
N GLY A 17 9.24 -4.92 -12.08
CA GLY A 17 10.47 -5.57 -11.59
C GLY A 17 11.62 -4.60 -11.36
N GLY A 18 11.36 -3.48 -10.68
CA GLY A 18 12.35 -2.44 -10.37
C GLY A 18 12.60 -1.44 -11.50
N ILE A 19 12.14 -1.69 -12.73
CA ILE A 19 12.36 -0.81 -13.87
C ILE A 19 11.21 0.17 -14.05
N VAL A 20 11.51 1.47 -14.07
CA VAL A 20 10.53 2.52 -14.34
C VAL A 20 10.31 2.67 -15.85
N LEU A 21 9.08 2.45 -16.29
CA LEU A 21 8.60 2.69 -17.64
C LEU A 21 7.70 3.92 -17.66
N GLN A 22 7.86 4.77 -18.67
CA GLN A 22 6.99 5.92 -18.90
C GLN A 22 6.30 5.77 -20.26
N ASN A 23 4.99 5.95 -20.28
CA ASN A 23 4.24 5.97 -21.53
C ASN A 23 4.51 7.24 -22.33
N GLY A 24 4.46 7.12 -23.66
CA GLY A 24 4.63 8.24 -24.58
C GLY A 24 3.44 9.22 -24.60
N LYS A 25 3.39 10.05 -25.64
CA LYS A 25 2.36 11.10 -25.81
C LYS A 25 0.93 10.56 -26.02
N ARG A 26 0.78 9.30 -26.43
CA ARG A 26 -0.52 8.68 -26.73
C ARG A 26 -0.86 7.60 -25.71
N ARG A 27 -2.15 7.34 -25.52
CA ARG A 27 -2.62 6.21 -24.71
C ARG A 27 -2.12 4.90 -25.33
N SER A 28 -1.60 4.00 -24.51
CA SER A 28 -1.12 2.69 -24.94
C SER A 28 -1.61 1.60 -24.00
N SER A 29 -1.63 0.37 -24.51
CA SER A 29 -1.93 -0.83 -23.72
C SER A 29 -0.68 -1.68 -23.66
N LEU A 30 -0.25 -2.03 -22.45
CA LEU A 30 0.89 -2.91 -22.21
C LEU A 30 0.37 -4.20 -21.57
N ARG A 31 0.70 -5.34 -22.18
CA ARG A 31 0.34 -6.65 -21.65
C ARG A 31 1.56 -7.28 -20.98
N VAL A 32 1.43 -7.56 -19.70
CA VAL A 32 2.40 -8.32 -18.93
C VAL A 32 2.00 -9.79 -19.03
N VAL A 33 2.86 -10.58 -19.66
CA VAL A 33 2.60 -12.00 -19.95
C VAL A 33 2.90 -12.87 -18.74
N ASP A 34 3.86 -12.47 -17.91
CA ASP A 34 4.23 -13.15 -16.67
C ASP A 34 3.34 -12.67 -15.51
N GLU A 35 2.59 -13.59 -14.91
CA GLU A 35 1.71 -13.32 -13.78
C GLU A 35 2.49 -13.02 -12.48
N ARG A 36 3.79 -13.36 -12.42
CA ARG A 36 4.67 -13.07 -11.28
C ARG A 36 5.34 -11.71 -11.36
N ALA A 37 5.26 -11.03 -12.51
CA ALA A 37 5.89 -9.73 -12.66
C ALA A 37 5.24 -8.73 -11.70
N GLY A 38 6.05 -8.20 -10.79
CA GLY A 38 5.65 -7.13 -9.89
C GLY A 38 5.39 -5.85 -10.66
N VAL A 39 4.10 -5.50 -10.81
CA VAL A 39 3.66 -4.28 -11.50
C VAL A 39 3.12 -3.30 -10.47
N LEU A 40 3.70 -2.10 -10.43
CA LEU A 40 3.26 -1.02 -9.56
C LEU A 40 3.13 0.27 -10.36
N ARG A 41 1.97 0.93 -10.33
CA ARG A 41 1.87 2.28 -10.91
C ARG A 41 2.48 3.28 -9.93
N LEU A 42 3.24 4.28 -10.42
CA LEU A 42 3.81 5.30 -9.53
C LEU A 42 2.75 6.13 -8.80
N SER A 43 1.51 6.18 -9.31
CA SER A 43 0.36 6.77 -8.60
C SER A 43 -0.07 6.01 -7.35
N GLU A 44 0.41 4.78 -7.18
CA GLU A 44 0.09 3.88 -6.07
C GLU A 44 1.29 3.74 -5.13
N ALA A 45 2.48 4.13 -5.58
CA ALA A 45 3.66 4.12 -4.75
C ALA A 45 3.54 5.12 -3.59
N LEU A 46 3.68 4.61 -2.37
CA LEU A 46 3.83 5.35 -1.13
C LEU A 46 5.31 5.67 -0.92
N HIS A 47 5.61 6.94 -0.59
CA HIS A 47 6.97 7.35 -0.27
C HIS A 47 7.41 6.80 1.11
N PRO A 48 8.69 6.41 1.30
CA PRO A 48 9.17 5.90 2.59
C PRO A 48 8.82 6.82 3.78
N ASP A 49 8.95 8.14 3.59
CA ASP A 49 8.63 9.13 4.64
C ASP A 49 7.15 9.19 5.02
N GLN A 50 6.27 8.61 4.21
CA GLN A 50 4.83 8.53 4.49
C GLN A 50 4.45 7.26 5.26
N ALA A 51 5.36 6.28 5.36
CA ALA A 51 5.17 5.02 6.08
C ALA A 51 5.31 5.20 7.61
N THR A 52 4.43 6.03 8.18
CA THR A 52 4.52 6.50 9.58
C THR A 52 3.49 5.89 10.52
N THR A 53 2.46 5.26 9.95
CA THR A 53 1.33 4.67 10.67
C THR A 53 1.35 3.15 10.56
N PRO A 54 0.66 2.41 11.46
CA PRO A 54 0.56 0.96 11.35
C PRO A 54 0.17 0.46 9.95
N LEU A 55 -0.88 1.02 9.32
CA LEU A 55 -1.32 0.53 8.01
C LEU A 55 -0.44 1.03 6.86
N THR A 56 0.12 2.24 6.93
CA THR A 56 1.04 2.74 5.90
C THR A 56 2.36 1.98 5.90
N ARG A 57 2.87 1.56 7.07
CA ARG A 57 4.06 0.68 7.16
C ARG A 57 3.82 -0.67 6.51
N ALA A 58 2.69 -1.32 6.81
CA ALA A 58 2.34 -2.60 6.18
C ALA A 58 2.19 -2.45 4.65
N TYR A 59 1.54 -1.38 4.19
CA TYR A 59 1.43 -1.07 2.76
C TYR A 59 2.81 -0.91 2.11
N TYR A 60 3.71 -0.17 2.75
CA TYR A 60 5.05 0.08 2.24
C TYR A 60 5.89 -1.21 2.14
N VAL A 61 5.82 -2.12 3.11
CA VAL A 61 6.52 -3.41 3.02
C VAL A 61 5.96 -4.27 1.89
N ALA A 62 4.64 -4.32 1.71
CA ALA A 62 4.05 -5.03 0.57
C ALA A 62 4.50 -4.40 -0.77
N GLN A 63 4.61 -3.07 -0.80
CA GLN A 63 5.08 -2.33 -1.96
C GLN A 63 6.52 -2.70 -2.35
N THR A 64 7.45 -2.81 -1.40
CA THR A 64 8.85 -3.12 -1.73
C THR A 64 9.01 -4.52 -2.30
N ILE A 65 8.15 -5.46 -1.90
CA ILE A 65 8.10 -6.80 -2.52
C ILE A 65 7.59 -6.70 -3.97
N VAL A 66 6.52 -5.93 -4.21
CA VAL A 66 5.95 -5.77 -5.56
C VAL A 66 6.87 -4.98 -6.49
N SER A 67 7.56 -3.96 -6.01
CA SER A 67 8.52 -3.21 -6.82
C SER A 67 9.81 -3.98 -7.08
N GLY A 68 10.09 -5.05 -6.33
CA GLY A 68 11.35 -5.79 -6.40
C GLY A 68 12.49 -5.15 -5.60
N ASP A 69 12.19 -4.14 -4.77
CA ASP A 69 13.17 -3.48 -3.88
C ASP A 69 13.48 -4.31 -2.63
N SER A 70 12.72 -5.37 -2.35
CA SER A 70 12.95 -6.28 -1.22
C SER A 70 12.71 -7.73 -1.60
N GLU A 71 13.54 -8.61 -1.04
CA GLU A 71 13.39 -10.05 -1.21
C GLU A 71 12.24 -10.57 -0.35
N GLU A 72 11.37 -11.37 -0.97
CA GLU A 72 10.20 -11.97 -0.34
C GLU A 72 10.53 -12.72 0.98
N PRO A 73 11.56 -13.58 1.07
CA PRO A 73 11.88 -14.31 2.31
C PRO A 73 12.22 -13.40 3.49
N ILE A 74 12.65 -12.16 3.23
CA ILE A 74 13.03 -11.18 4.26
C ILE A 74 11.83 -10.29 4.61
N ALA A 75 11.12 -9.79 3.61
CA ALA A 75 10.05 -8.81 3.80
C ALA A 75 8.70 -9.43 4.19
N ALA A 76 8.38 -10.64 3.74
CA ALA A 76 7.10 -11.28 4.05
C ALA A 76 6.89 -11.56 5.55
N PRO A 77 7.89 -12.03 6.33
CA PRO A 77 7.76 -12.16 7.79
C PRO A 77 7.53 -10.81 8.50
N VAL A 78 8.17 -9.74 8.02
CA VAL A 78 7.97 -8.38 8.55
C VAL A 78 6.54 -7.91 8.28
N LEU A 79 6.05 -8.13 7.06
CA LEU A 79 4.67 -7.81 6.68
C LEU A 79 3.66 -8.61 7.51
N ALA A 80 3.90 -9.90 7.74
CA ALA A 80 3.04 -10.74 8.57
C ALA A 80 2.88 -10.14 9.99
N ARG A 81 4.00 -9.78 10.63
CA ARG A 81 3.97 -9.16 11.96
C ARG A 81 3.20 -7.84 11.97
N LEU A 82 3.42 -6.98 10.97
CA LEU A 82 2.70 -5.72 10.86
C LEU A 82 1.18 -5.91 10.67
N LEU A 83 0.77 -6.94 9.93
CA LEU A 83 -0.64 -7.28 9.75
C LEU A 83 -1.24 -7.85 11.03
N ASP A 84 -0.52 -8.69 11.76
CA ASP A 84 -0.98 -9.24 13.04
C ASP A 84 -1.14 -8.13 14.10
N ASP A 85 -0.19 -7.19 14.16
CA ASP A 85 -0.29 -5.99 14.99
C ASP A 85 -1.49 -5.13 14.61
N ALA A 86 -1.74 -4.95 13.31
CA ALA A 86 -2.90 -4.21 12.81
C ALA A 86 -4.23 -4.91 13.14
N LEU A 87 -4.31 -6.23 13.00
CA LEU A 87 -5.49 -7.00 13.37
C LEU A 87 -5.82 -6.83 14.86
N SER A 88 -4.80 -6.89 15.72
CA SER A 88 -4.97 -6.67 17.15
C SER A 88 -5.37 -5.22 17.46
N GLY A 89 -4.66 -4.24 16.91
CA GLY A 89 -4.85 -2.82 17.19
C GLY A 89 -6.14 -2.22 16.65
N PHE A 90 -6.66 -2.73 15.53
CA PHE A 90 -7.90 -2.28 14.89
C PHE A 90 -9.08 -3.23 15.12
N LYS A 91 -9.02 -4.07 16.16
CA LYS A 91 -10.16 -4.90 16.54
C LYS A 91 -11.39 -4.05 16.87
N GLY A 92 -12.53 -4.40 16.28
CA GLY A 92 -13.81 -3.68 16.48
C GLY A 92 -14.02 -2.46 15.57
N PHE A 93 -13.05 -2.09 14.72
CA PHE A 93 -13.25 -1.07 13.71
C PHE A 93 -14.05 -1.61 12.51
N PRO A 94 -14.86 -0.78 11.82
CA PRO A 94 -15.70 -1.22 10.69
C PRO A 94 -14.93 -1.82 9.51
N PHE A 95 -13.62 -1.58 9.44
CA PHE A 95 -12.75 -2.05 8.35
C PHE A 95 -11.83 -3.21 8.73
N HIS A 96 -12.09 -3.85 9.87
CA HIS A 96 -11.30 -4.99 10.35
C HIS A 96 -11.32 -6.16 9.35
N ALA A 97 -12.44 -6.38 8.65
CA ALA A 97 -12.58 -7.43 7.64
C ALA A 97 -11.60 -7.25 6.47
N GLU A 98 -11.31 -6.00 6.07
CA GLU A 98 -10.34 -5.72 5.01
C GLU A 98 -8.91 -6.02 5.44
N ILE A 99 -8.58 -5.86 6.73
CA ILE A 99 -7.27 -6.26 7.28
C ILE A 99 -7.15 -7.79 7.28
N VAL A 100 -8.22 -8.51 7.63
CA VAL A 100 -8.27 -9.98 7.54
C VAL A 100 -8.07 -10.44 6.10
N ALA A 101 -8.79 -9.86 5.14
CA ALA A 101 -8.66 -10.20 3.72
C ALA A 101 -7.22 -9.97 3.19
N ALA A 102 -6.56 -8.92 3.68
CA ALA A 102 -5.16 -8.67 3.36
C ALA A 102 -4.21 -9.70 4.00
N ARG A 103 -4.46 -10.12 5.25
CA ARG A 103 -3.69 -11.20 5.90
C ARG A 103 -3.80 -12.51 5.12
N GLU A 104 -4.99 -12.85 4.63
CA GLU A 104 -5.19 -14.01 3.77
C GLU A 104 -4.52 -13.86 2.40
N ALA A 105 -4.46 -12.65 1.85
CA ALA A 105 -3.74 -12.39 0.61
C ALA A 105 -2.23 -12.58 0.78
N LEU A 106 -1.67 -12.25 1.95
CA LEU A 106 -0.27 -12.53 2.30
C LEU A 106 0.00 -14.03 2.34
N GLU A 107 -0.87 -14.83 2.98
CA GLU A 107 -0.71 -16.30 3.03
C GLU A 107 -0.69 -16.95 1.64
N ARG A 108 -1.26 -16.29 0.63
CA ARG A 108 -1.24 -16.71 -0.77
C ARG A 108 -0.10 -16.07 -1.58
N ALA A 109 0.87 -15.44 -0.93
CA ALA A 109 1.96 -14.67 -1.55
C ALA A 109 1.47 -13.62 -2.57
N SER A 110 0.26 -13.07 -2.36
CA SER A 110 -0.38 -12.14 -3.29
C SER A 110 -0.22 -10.69 -2.81
N TYR A 111 1.02 -10.19 -2.85
CA TYR A 111 1.40 -8.88 -2.31
C TYR A 111 0.65 -7.70 -2.95
N TYR A 112 0.40 -7.76 -4.26
CA TYR A 112 -0.41 -6.74 -4.93
C TYR A 112 -1.86 -6.72 -4.41
N ARG A 113 -2.43 -7.90 -4.08
CA ARG A 113 -3.77 -7.96 -3.45
C ARG A 113 -3.75 -7.40 -2.03
N VAL A 114 -2.68 -7.63 -1.26
CA VAL A 114 -2.48 -6.97 0.05
C VAL A 114 -2.57 -5.45 -0.11
N MET A 115 -1.79 -4.87 -1.03
CA MET A 115 -1.83 -3.43 -1.33
C MET A 115 -3.23 -2.95 -1.73
N LYS A 116 -3.93 -3.72 -2.58
CA LYS A 116 -5.28 -3.39 -3.03
C LYS A 116 -6.29 -3.34 -1.88
N HIS A 117 -6.21 -4.26 -0.92
CA HIS A 117 -7.05 -4.25 0.28
C HIS A 117 -6.70 -3.07 1.20
N PHE A 118 -5.43 -2.71 1.31
CA PHE A 118 -4.95 -1.66 2.21
C PHE A 118 -5.25 -0.24 1.74
N ARG A 119 -5.33 0.00 0.43
CA ARG A 119 -5.50 1.34 -0.11
C ARG A 119 -6.68 2.14 0.44
N PRO A 120 -7.92 1.60 0.52
CA PRO A 120 -9.01 2.30 1.19
C PRO A 120 -8.78 2.44 2.70
N LEU A 121 -8.03 1.52 3.33
CA LEU A 121 -7.74 1.56 4.77
C LEU A 121 -6.80 2.71 5.14
N LEU A 122 -5.87 3.09 4.27
CA LEU A 122 -4.97 4.22 4.53
C LEU A 122 -5.75 5.53 4.76
N ILE A 123 -6.85 5.73 4.00
CA ILE A 123 -7.73 6.88 4.15
C ILE A 123 -8.52 6.79 5.46
N LYS A 124 -9.06 5.60 5.78
CA LYS A 124 -9.82 5.36 7.02
C LYS A 124 -8.95 5.56 8.27
N GLU A 125 -7.71 5.06 8.25
CA GLU A 125 -6.76 5.23 9.34
C GLU A 125 -6.39 6.70 9.53
N ALA A 126 -6.08 7.42 8.45
CA ALA A 126 -5.79 8.85 8.54
C ALA A 126 -6.96 9.63 9.15
N ALA A 127 -8.20 9.29 8.79
CA ALA A 127 -9.40 9.90 9.38
C ALA A 127 -9.52 9.61 10.89
N ILE A 128 -9.22 8.38 11.34
CA ILE A 128 -9.24 8.00 12.75
C ILE A 128 -8.17 8.74 13.56
N LEU A 129 -6.96 8.84 13.01
CA LEU A 129 -5.84 9.49 13.67
C LEU A 129 -6.02 11.01 13.79
N ALA A 130 -6.78 11.59 12.85
CA ALA A 130 -7.17 13.00 12.90
C ALA A 130 -8.30 13.27 13.92
N ASP A 131 -9.11 12.27 14.29
CA ASP A 131 -10.21 12.46 15.24
C ASP A 131 -9.67 12.64 16.68
N PRO A 132 -9.84 13.83 17.30
CA PRO A 132 -9.33 14.09 18.64
C PRO A 132 -10.02 13.27 19.73
N ARG A 133 -11.18 12.65 19.45
CA ARG A 133 -11.96 11.85 20.40
C ARG A 133 -11.46 10.41 20.50
N VAL A 134 -10.69 9.94 19.52
CA VAL A 134 -10.12 8.59 19.53
C VAL A 134 -8.94 8.54 20.49
N LYS A 135 -9.08 7.77 21.58
CA LYS A 135 -7.97 7.46 22.50
C LYS A 135 -7.07 6.42 21.83
N LEU A 136 -5.99 6.88 21.20
CA LEU A 136 -4.97 6.00 20.66
C LEU A 136 -4.25 5.24 21.80
N PRO A 137 -3.87 3.97 21.60
CA PRO A 137 -3.02 3.25 22.55
C PRO A 137 -1.70 4.03 22.76
N LYS A 138 -1.21 4.03 24.01
CA LYS A 138 -0.18 4.95 24.57
C LYS A 138 1.23 4.90 23.92
N GLY A 139 1.44 4.22 22.80
CA GLY A 139 2.77 4.01 22.20
C GLY A 139 3.18 4.97 21.07
N GLU A 140 2.27 5.70 20.44
CA GLU A 140 2.54 6.30 19.11
C GLU A 140 2.06 7.75 18.95
N THR A 141 1.69 8.41 20.04
CA THR A 141 0.79 9.58 20.01
C THR A 141 1.40 10.90 19.52
N ARG A 142 2.74 11.05 19.49
CA ARG A 142 3.38 12.36 19.27
C ARG A 142 3.88 12.64 17.85
N LYS A 143 4.23 11.60 17.06
CA LYS A 143 4.67 11.78 15.66
C LYS A 143 3.50 11.70 14.66
N LEU A 144 2.47 10.91 14.95
CA LEU A 144 1.33 10.71 14.04
C LEU A 144 0.47 11.98 13.85
N ARG A 145 0.21 12.77 14.89
CA ARG A 145 -0.62 13.99 14.78
C ARG A 145 -0.02 15.09 13.90
N LEU A 146 1.31 15.16 13.77
CA LEU A 146 2.00 16.14 12.93
C LEU A 146 2.04 15.72 11.45
N ALA A 147 2.05 14.42 11.15
CA ALA A 147 2.10 13.91 9.78
C ALA A 147 0.73 13.97 9.07
N THR A 148 -0.38 13.84 9.81
CA THR A 148 -1.74 13.84 9.23
C THR A 148 -2.15 15.18 8.63
N LEU A 149 -1.67 16.30 9.20
CA LEU A 149 -1.96 17.65 8.68
C LEU A 149 -1.34 17.90 7.29
N THR A 150 -0.23 17.22 6.97
CA THR A 150 0.44 17.36 5.67
C THR A 150 -0.15 16.41 4.61
N ALA A 151 -0.65 15.25 5.02
CA ALA A 151 -1.17 14.22 4.11
C ALA A 151 -2.56 14.58 3.51
N THR A 152 -3.42 15.27 4.26
CA THR A 152 -4.75 15.69 3.76
C THR A 152 -4.66 16.66 2.58
N PHE A 153 -3.56 17.40 2.42
CA PHE A 153 -3.36 18.32 1.29
C PHE A 153 -2.77 17.66 0.03
N ALA A 154 -2.16 16.48 0.13
CA ALA A 154 -1.50 15.84 -1.01
C ALA A 154 -2.44 14.98 -1.88
N VAL A 155 -3.60 14.57 -1.34
CA VAL A 155 -4.56 13.68 -2.04
C VAL A 155 -5.47 14.44 -3.03
N THR A 156 -5.46 15.79 -3.02
CA THR A 156 -6.32 16.61 -3.91
C THR A 156 -5.60 17.20 -5.12
N ARG A 157 -4.33 16.86 -5.37
CA ARG A 157 -3.62 17.28 -6.59
C ARG A 157 -2.81 16.14 -7.18
N ARG A 158 -3.44 15.36 -8.06
CA ARG A 158 -2.81 14.69 -9.21
C ARG A 158 -3.85 14.12 -10.16
#